data_AF-E9EBP7-F1
#
_entry.id   AF-E9EBP7-F1
#
_cell.length_a   1.000
_cell.length_b   1.000
_cell.length_c   1.000
_cell.angle_alpha   90.00
_cell.angle_beta   90.00
_cell.angle_gamma   90.00
#
_symmetry.space_group_name_H-M   'P 1'
#
loop_
_entity.id
_entity.type
_entity.pdbx_description
1 polymer ?
#
loop_
_entity_poly.entity_id
_entity_poly.type
_entity_poly.pdbx_seq_one_letter_code
_entity_poly.pdbx_strand_id
1 'polypeptide(L)'
;MSDTAENASGSSDIVNKARDTLSSIYSFYAANRETLDRIPSFISQSSREIPMMLRSSTVPSAEQTEEMKKQLQGLLQTKEAIENIPARERQMMVEAAYASTVGRKGAQ
;
A
#
# COMPACT_ATOMS: atom_id res chain seq x y z
N MET A 1 -30.39 32.71 3.68
CA MET A 1 -30.93 31.61 2.83
C MET A 1 -29.76 30.67 2.60
N SER A 2 -29.94 29.43 3.01
CA SER A 2 -28.89 28.50 3.42
C SER A 2 -28.91 27.29 2.48
N ASP A 3 -28.28 27.39 1.32
CA ASP A 3 -28.27 26.31 0.32
C ASP A 3 -26.82 25.93 -0.01
N THR A 4 -26.18 25.16 0.89
CA THR A 4 -24.89 24.52 0.58
C THR A 4 -24.69 23.19 1.35
N ALA A 5 -25.76 22.57 1.85
CA ALA A 5 -25.66 21.38 2.71
C ALA A 5 -26.10 20.06 2.05
N GLU A 6 -26.82 20.07 0.91
CA GLU A 6 -27.42 18.83 0.38
C GLU A 6 -26.46 17.95 -0.45
N ASN A 7 -25.38 18.49 -1.02
CA ASN A 7 -24.58 17.74 -2.00
C ASN A 7 -23.48 16.85 -1.38
N ALA A 8 -23.15 17.03 -0.10
CA ALA A 8 -22.13 16.22 0.59
C ALA A 8 -22.69 14.87 1.11
N SER A 9 -24.01 14.80 1.35
CA SER A 9 -24.68 13.62 1.92
C SER A 9 -24.64 12.42 0.97
N GLY A 10 -25.01 12.61 -0.30
CA GLY A 10 -25.09 11.51 -1.26
C GLY A 10 -23.73 10.89 -1.63
N SER A 11 -22.65 11.67 -1.61
CA SER A 11 -21.29 11.16 -1.86
C SER A 11 -20.79 10.30 -0.69
N SER A 12 -21.06 10.73 0.54
CA SER A 12 -20.74 9.99 1.76
C SER A 12 -21.42 8.62 1.78
N ASP A 13 -22.69 8.55 1.40
CA ASP A 13 -23.46 7.29 1.38
C ASP A 13 -22.93 6.29 0.33
N ILE A 14 -22.49 6.77 -0.83
CA ILE A 14 -21.86 5.93 -1.86
C ILE A 14 -20.53 5.35 -1.36
N VAL A 15 -19.70 6.18 -0.71
CA VAL A 15 -18.41 5.75 -0.13
C VAL A 15 -18.63 4.72 0.98
N ASN A 16 -19.59 4.97 1.87
CA ASN A 16 -19.94 4.03 2.94
C ASN A 16 -20.45 2.70 2.38
N LYS A 17 -21.33 2.74 1.37
CA LYS A 17 -21.84 1.53 0.72
C LYS A 17 -20.74 0.74 0.00
N ALA A 18 -19.84 1.42 -0.70
CA ALA A 18 -18.69 0.78 -1.35
C ALA A 18 -17.76 0.13 -0.31
N ARG A 19 -17.52 0.80 0.83
CA ARG A 19 -16.74 0.28 1.95
C ARG A 19 -17.37 -0.97 2.56
N ASP A 20 -18.66 -0.93 2.86
CA ASP A 20 -19.37 -2.05 3.47
C ASP A 20 -19.41 -3.25 2.51
N THR A 21 -19.54 -2.98 1.20
CA THR A 21 -19.46 -4.01 0.15
C THR A 21 -18.07 -4.65 0.11
N LEU A 22 -17.00 -3.85 0.12
CA LEU A 22 -15.63 -4.37 0.09
C LEU A 22 -15.29 -5.16 1.37
N SER A 23 -15.74 -4.67 2.53
CA SER A 23 -15.55 -5.33 3.82
C SER A 23 -16.25 -6.69 3.87
N SER A 24 -17.45 -6.77 3.29
CA SER A 24 -18.20 -8.02 3.13
C SER A 24 -17.45 -9.03 2.25
N ILE A 25 -16.89 -8.57 1.11
CA ILE A 25 -16.08 -9.42 0.21
C ILE A 25 -14.86 -10.00 0.96
N TYR A 26 -14.10 -9.16 1.66
CA TYR A 26 -12.94 -9.62 2.44
C TYR A 26 -13.34 -10.62 3.53
N SER A 27 -14.44 -10.35 4.25
CA SER A 27 -14.95 -11.24 5.31
C SER A 27 -15.34 -12.60 4.76
N PHE A 28 -15.99 -12.64 3.59
CA PHE A 28 -16.37 -13.88 2.92
C PHE A 28 -15.16 -14.75 2.59
N TYR A 29 -14.14 -14.19 1.93
CA TYR A 29 -12.95 -14.97 1.57
C TYR A 29 -12.09 -15.32 2.78
N ALA A 30 -12.10 -14.49 3.83
CA ALA A 30 -11.41 -14.79 5.08
C ALA A 30 -12.04 -15.99 5.80
N ALA A 31 -13.37 -16.04 5.86
CA ALA A 31 -14.13 -17.10 6.52
C ALA A 31 -14.13 -18.43 5.75
N ASN A 32 -14.10 -18.38 4.41
CA ASN A 32 -14.21 -19.56 3.54
C ASN A 32 -12.87 -19.96 2.91
N ARG A 33 -11.76 -19.54 3.50
CA ARG A 33 -10.44 -19.70 2.88
C ARG A 33 -10.05 -21.16 2.64
N GLU A 34 -10.41 -22.03 3.58
CA GLU A 34 -10.04 -23.45 3.56
C GLU A 34 -10.96 -24.28 2.64
N THR A 35 -12.11 -23.73 2.26
CA THR A 35 -13.12 -24.38 1.43
C THR A 35 -13.14 -23.87 -0.01
N LEU A 36 -12.41 -22.79 -0.31
CA LEU A 36 -12.35 -22.19 -1.65
C LEU A 36 -11.11 -22.65 -2.41
N ASP A 37 -11.33 -23.32 -3.54
CA ASP A 37 -10.26 -23.78 -4.44
C ASP A 37 -9.44 -22.63 -5.04
N ARG A 38 -10.05 -21.44 -5.17
CA ARG A 38 -9.41 -20.29 -5.81
C ARG A 38 -9.72 -19.01 -5.06
N ILE A 39 -8.67 -18.44 -4.47
CA ILE A 39 -8.70 -17.14 -3.80
C ILE A 39 -8.14 -16.09 -4.77
N PRO A 40 -8.85 -14.98 -5.03
CA PRO A 40 -8.30 -13.89 -5.84
C PRO A 40 -7.00 -13.34 -5.26
N SER A 41 -6.04 -12.99 -6.11
CA SER A 41 -4.69 -12.56 -5.70
C SER A 41 -4.65 -11.31 -4.81
N PHE A 42 -5.69 -10.46 -4.87
CA PHE A 42 -5.82 -9.28 -4.02
C PHE A 42 -6.27 -9.60 -2.58
N ILE A 43 -6.77 -10.82 -2.32
CA ILE A 43 -7.06 -11.32 -0.98
C ILE A 43 -5.81 -12.07 -0.47
N SER A 44 -4.82 -11.33 0.01
CA SER A 44 -3.59 -11.91 0.58
C SER A 44 -3.73 -12.13 2.10
N GLN A 45 -2.78 -12.84 2.72
CA GLN A 45 -2.72 -12.92 4.19
C GLN A 45 -2.50 -11.54 4.83
N SER A 46 -1.73 -10.67 4.18
CA SER A 46 -1.52 -9.28 4.63
C SER A 46 -2.76 -8.41 4.45
N SER A 47 -3.72 -8.82 3.60
CA SER A 47 -5.02 -8.14 3.51
C SER A 47 -5.86 -8.30 4.80
N ARG A 48 -5.56 -9.27 5.67
CA ARG A 48 -6.18 -9.39 7.01
C ARG A 48 -5.76 -8.24 7.94
N GLU A 49 -4.58 -7.68 7.70
CA GLU A 49 -4.00 -6.55 8.45
C GLU A 49 -4.19 -5.22 7.73
N ILE A 50 -4.92 -5.15 6.62
CA ILE A 50 -5.39 -3.85 6.12
C ILE A 50 -6.41 -3.40 7.14
N PRO A 51 -6.10 -2.44 8.03
CA PRO A 51 -7.12 -1.85 8.86
C PRO A 51 -7.96 -1.06 7.86
N MET A 52 -9.10 -1.60 7.43
CA MET A 52 -10.17 -0.79 6.82
C MET A 52 -10.73 0.22 7.83
N MET A 53 -10.12 0.31 9.02
CA MET A 53 -9.98 1.56 9.75
C MET A 53 -8.97 2.48 9.05
N LEU A 54 -9.38 3.08 7.92
CA LEU A 54 -9.04 4.50 7.78
C LEU A 54 -9.62 5.14 9.03
N ARG A 55 -8.75 5.55 9.96
CA ARG A 55 -9.15 6.30 11.14
C ARG A 55 -10.16 7.34 10.66
N SER A 56 -11.41 7.19 11.08
CA SER A 56 -12.50 8.12 10.78
C SER A 56 -12.19 9.55 11.24
N SER A 57 -11.07 9.75 11.95
CA SER A 57 -10.56 11.05 12.37
C SER A 57 -9.82 11.85 11.30
N THR A 58 -9.29 11.25 10.23
CA THR A 58 -8.49 12.01 9.24
C THR A 58 -8.54 11.37 7.86
N VAL A 59 -9.59 11.70 7.08
CA VAL A 59 -9.46 11.64 5.62
C VAL A 59 -8.34 12.60 5.24
N PRO A 60 -7.27 12.16 4.55
CA PRO A 60 -6.19 13.05 4.14
C PRO A 60 -6.76 14.19 3.29
N SER A 61 -6.26 15.41 3.50
CA SER A 61 -6.63 16.53 2.65
C SER A 61 -6.22 16.25 1.19
N ALA A 62 -6.81 16.98 0.25
CA ALA A 62 -6.43 16.86 -1.17
C ALA A 62 -4.92 17.10 -1.38
N GLU A 63 -4.35 18.06 -0.66
CA GLU A 63 -2.91 18.36 -0.68
C GLU A 63 -2.07 17.21 -0.13
N GLN A 64 -2.49 16.61 0.99
CA GLN A 64 -1.82 15.43 1.55
C GLN A 64 -1.88 14.24 0.60
N THR A 65 -3.01 14.08 -0.11
CA THR A 65 -3.20 13.00 -1.08
C THR A 65 -2.28 13.16 -2.29
N GLU A 66 -2.15 14.37 -2.84
CA GLU A 66 -1.23 14.64 -3.95
C GLU A 66 0.23 14.46 -3.55
N GLU A 67 0.62 14.89 -2.35
CA GLU A 67 1.98 14.67 -1.84
C GLU A 67 2.27 13.17 -1.66
N MET A 68 1.36 12.40 -1.06
CA MET A 68 1.51 10.95 -0.93
C MET A 68 1.58 10.26 -2.29
N LYS A 69 0.80 10.71 -3.28
CA LYS A 69 0.84 10.18 -4.64
C LYS A 69 2.18 10.44 -5.30
N LYS A 70 2.74 11.64 -5.15
CA LYS A 70 4.07 12.00 -5.65
C LYS A 70 5.16 11.16 -5.01
N GLN A 71 5.10 10.96 -3.70
CA GLN A 71 6.04 10.09 -2.97
C GLN A 71 5.95 8.65 -3.46
N LEU A 72 4.73 8.11 -3.63
CA LEU A 72 4.52 6.77 -4.14
C LEU A 72 5.07 6.61 -5.56
N GLN A 73 4.89 7.60 -6.42
CA GLN A 73 5.44 7.59 -7.78
C GLN A 73 6.96 7.52 -7.77
N GLY A 74 7.63 8.30 -6.91
CA GLY A 74 9.09 8.24 -6.76
C GLY A 74 9.59 6.88 -6.26
N LEU A 75 8.88 6.28 -5.31
CA LEU A 75 9.21 4.94 -4.81
C LEU A 75 9.05 3.86 -5.88
N LEU A 76 8.00 3.94 -6.70
CA LEU A 76 7.78 3.02 -7.81
C LEU A 76 8.88 3.12 -8.86
N GLN A 77 9.26 4.34 -9.25
CA GLN A 77 10.37 4.58 -10.18
C GLN A 77 11.69 4.02 -9.63
N THR A 78 11.95 4.22 -8.33
CA THR A 78 13.15 3.69 -7.67
C THR A 78 13.14 2.16 -7.67
N LYS A 79 12.00 1.55 -7.40
CA LYS A 79 11.84 0.10 -7.42
C LYS A 79 12.07 -0.46 -8.83
N GLU A 80 11.46 0.14 -9.84
CA GLU A 80 11.63 -0.25 -11.24
C GLU A 80 13.09 -0.12 -11.68
N ALA A 81 13.77 0.97 -11.31
CA ALA A 81 15.19 1.14 -11.57
C ALA A 81 16.02 0.02 -10.92
N ILE A 82 15.71 -0.37 -9.68
CA ILE A 82 16.39 -1.47 -8.96
C ILE A 82 16.13 -2.84 -9.60
N GLU A 83 14.93 -3.07 -10.13
CA GLU A 83 14.56 -4.32 -10.81
C GLU A 83 15.21 -4.44 -12.19
N ASN A 84 15.46 -3.30 -12.85
CA ASN A 84 16.12 -3.25 -14.15
C ASN A 84 17.66 -3.33 -14.08
N ILE A 85 18.26 -3.41 -12.89
CA ILE A 85 19.71 -3.63 -12.72
C ILE A 85 20.05 -5.06 -13.18
N PRO A 86 20.98 -5.24 -14.14
CA PRO A 86 21.44 -6.55 -14.55
C PRO A 86 21.98 -7.36 -13.36
N ALA A 87 21.65 -8.66 -13.29
CA ALA A 87 22.01 -9.51 -12.15
C ALA A 87 23.51 -9.49 -11.79
N ARG A 88 24.38 -9.42 -12.81
CA ARG A 88 25.84 -9.31 -12.65
C ARG A 88 26.25 -8.00 -11.97
N GLU A 89 25.65 -6.88 -12.36
CA GLU A 89 25.94 -5.57 -11.76
C GLU A 89 25.40 -5.48 -10.33
N ARG A 90 24.22 -6.07 -10.09
CA ARG A 90 23.66 -6.20 -8.75
C ARG A 90 24.59 -6.98 -7.81
N GLN A 91 25.16 -8.09 -8.28
CA GLN A 91 26.16 -8.85 -7.52
C GLN A 91 27.42 -8.02 -7.23
N MET A 92 27.96 -7.31 -8.22
CA MET A 92 29.12 -6.44 -8.02
C MET A 92 28.84 -5.32 -7.00
N MET A 93 27.66 -4.71 -7.02
CA MET A 93 27.27 -3.71 -6.01
C MET A 93 27.15 -4.30 -4.60
N VAL A 94 26.60 -5.51 -4.47
CA VAL A 94 26.50 -6.22 -3.20
C VAL A 94 27.89 -6.54 -2.66
N GLU A 95 28.77 -7.09 -3.51
CA GLU A 95 30.16 -7.41 -3.15
C GLU A 95 30.96 -6.16 -2.75
N ALA A 96 30.81 -5.05 -3.49
CA ALA A 96 31.43 -3.77 -3.15
C ALA A 96 30.93 -3.20 -1.82
N ALA A 97 29.62 -3.31 -1.53
CA ALA A 97 29.06 -2.89 -0.26
C ALA A 97 29.58 -3.73 0.91
N TYR A 98 29.72 -5.05 0.72
CA TYR A 98 30.35 -5.93 1.71
C TYR A 98 31.83 -5.57 1.91
N ALA A 99 32.61 -5.37 0.84
CA ALA A 99 34.00 -4.97 0.93
C ALA A 99 34.19 -3.61 1.64
N SER A 100 33.29 -2.65 1.39
CA SER A 100 33.30 -1.33 2.02
C SER A 100 33.02 -1.37 3.53
N THR A 101 32.29 -2.37 4.01
CA THR A 101 31.94 -2.52 5.44
C THR A 101 32.94 -3.37 6.23
N VAL A 102 33.72 -4.23 5.57
CA VAL A 102 34.74 -5.09 6.21
C VAL A 102 35.90 -4.28 6.82
N GLY A 103 36.25 -3.11 6.27
CA GLY A 103 37.31 -2.23 6.80
C GLY A 103 37.02 -1.58 8.15
N ARG A 104 35.77 -1.61 8.66
CA ARG A 104 35.39 -0.97 9.93
C ARG A 104 35.46 -1.88 11.16
N LYS A 105 35.69 -3.19 11.00
CA LYS A 105 35.79 -4.15 12.11
C LYS A 105 37.22 -4.39 12.63
N GLY A 106 38.25 -3.83 11.99
CA GLY A 106 39.66 -3.99 12.38
C GLY A 106 40.38 -2.70 12.79
N ALA A 107 39.65 -1.58 12.91
CA ALA A 107 40.18 -0.29 13.34
C ALA A 107 39.50 0.16 14.64
N GLN A 108 39.73 -0.60 15.71
CA GLN A 108 39.58 -0.17 17.11
C GLN A 108 40.70 -0.81 17.92
#